data_AF-A0A377V376-F1
#
_entry.id   AF-A0A377V376-F1
#
_cell.length_a   1.000
_cell.length_b   1.000
_cell.length_c   1.000
_cell.angle_alpha   90.00
_cell.angle_beta   90.00
_cell.angle_gamma   90.00
#
_symmetry.space_group_name_H-M   'P 1'
#
loop_
_entity.id
_entity.type
_entity.pdbx_description
1 polymer ?
#
loop_
_entity_poly.entity_id
_entity_poly.type
_entity_poly.pdbx_seq_one_letter_code
_entity_poly.pdbx_strand_id
1 'polypeptide(L)'
;MIGVKKLQDFSKAMIGPVLYLPAIGLLIALFSMTTNRLWVDESSGLYLVGKFVSSMLWALMNHLGFLFCLGLASGLAKNPQGRSGPSWRP
;
A
#
# COMPACT_ATOMS: atom_id res chain seq x y z
N MET A 1 5.58 20.59 24.63
CA MET A 1 5.78 20.33 23.18
C MET A 1 5.55 18.85 22.80
N ILE A 2 4.62 18.13 23.44
CA ILE A 2 4.41 16.68 23.23
C ILE A 2 3.53 16.36 22.01
N GLY A 3 2.63 17.28 21.61
CA GLY A 3 1.67 17.07 20.53
C GLY A 3 2.27 17.06 19.12
N VAL A 4 3.32 17.85 18.86
CA VAL A 4 3.99 17.92 17.54
C VAL A 4 4.64 16.58 17.18
N LYS A 5 5.19 15.85 18.15
CA LYS A 5 5.89 14.57 17.94
C LYS A 5 4.95 13.50 17.37
N LYS A 6 3.75 13.37 17.96
CA LYS A 6 2.70 12.44 17.51
C LYS A 6 2.18 12.76 16.10
N LEU A 7 2.00 14.05 15.79
CA LEU A 7 1.59 14.50 14.46
C LEU A 7 2.70 14.28 13.41
N GLN A 8 3.95 14.41 13.82
CA GLN A 8 5.11 14.17 12.95
C GLN A 8 5.29 12.67 12.67
N ASP A 9 5.10 11.81 13.66
CA ASP A 9 5.07 10.35 13.49
C ASP A 9 3.90 9.91 12.61
N PHE A 10 2.72 10.53 12.77
CA PHE A 10 1.57 10.31 11.90
C PHE A 10 1.88 10.71 10.45
N SER A 11 2.41 11.91 10.22
CA SER A 11 2.81 12.37 8.88
C SER A 11 3.86 11.47 8.24
N LYS A 12 4.79 10.92 9.05
CA LYS A 12 5.78 9.93 8.59
C LYS A 12 5.13 8.58 8.24
N ALA A 13 4.13 8.12 8.98
CA ALA A 13 3.37 6.91 8.67
C ALA A 13 2.53 7.07 7.39
N MET A 14 2.03 8.28 7.10
CA MET A 14 1.30 8.59 5.86
C MET A 14 2.18 8.56 4.60
N ILE A 15 3.51 8.68 4.73
CA ILE A 15 4.44 8.66 3.60
C ILE A 15 4.51 7.26 2.94
N GLY A 16 4.22 6.19 3.68
CA GLY A 16 4.18 4.83 3.15
C GLY A 16 3.06 4.66 2.11
N PRO A 17 1.79 4.90 2.48
CA PRO A 17 0.67 4.87 1.55
C PRO A 17 0.85 5.79 0.33
N VAL A 18 1.41 7.00 0.54
CA VAL A 18 1.57 7.97 -0.56
C VAL A 18 2.59 7.53 -1.61
N LEU A 19 3.64 6.79 -1.23
CA LEU A 19 4.60 6.21 -2.18
C LEU A 19 4.06 4.95 -2.87
N TYR A 20 3.13 4.22 -2.22
CA TYR A 20 2.53 3.02 -2.78
C TYR A 20 1.57 3.34 -3.93
N LEU A 21 0.91 4.51 -3.87
CA LEU A 21 -0.02 4.98 -4.89
C LEU A 21 0.64 5.17 -6.29
N PRO A 22 1.76 5.89 -6.44
CA PRO A 22 2.53 5.96 -7.69
C PRO A 22 3.04 4.60 -8.16
N ALA A 23 3.53 3.75 -7.25
CA ALA A 23 4.08 2.45 -7.60
C ALA A 23 3.02 1.55 -8.25
N ILE A 24 1.80 1.51 -7.68
CA ILE A 24 0.66 0.79 -8.25
C ILE A 24 0.24 1.40 -9.59
N GLY A 25 0.15 2.73 -9.67
CA GLY A 25 -0.21 3.41 -10.91
C GLY A 25 0.77 3.10 -12.07
N LEU A 26 2.07 3.09 -11.77
CA LEU A 26 3.11 2.72 -12.74
C LEU A 26 2.99 1.24 -13.13
N LEU A 27 2.72 0.35 -12.18
CA LEU A 27 2.55 -1.07 -12.44
C LEU A 27 1.34 -1.31 -13.36
N ILE A 28 0.20 -0.66 -13.10
CA ILE A 28 -0.98 -0.70 -13.98
C ILE A 28 -0.62 -0.20 -15.38
N ALA A 29 0.08 0.93 -15.49
CA ALA A 29 0.48 1.47 -16.78
C ALA A 29 1.40 0.51 -17.55
N LEU A 30 2.35 -0.13 -16.88
CA LEU A 30 3.23 -1.15 -17.45
C LEU A 30 2.45 -2.38 -17.91
N PHE A 31 1.53 -2.90 -17.09
CA PHE A 31 0.68 -4.03 -17.47
C PHE A 31 -0.20 -3.66 -18.67
N SER A 32 -0.81 -2.47 -18.67
CA SER A 32 -1.64 -1.97 -19.76
C SER A 32 -0.84 -1.84 -21.08
N MET A 33 0.38 -1.31 -21.01
CA MET A 33 1.31 -1.23 -22.15
C MET A 33 1.78 -2.60 -22.63
N THR A 34 1.98 -3.55 -21.72
CA THR A 34 2.44 -4.91 -22.05
C THR A 34 1.32 -5.78 -22.63
N THR A 35 0.07 -5.57 -22.18
CA THR A 35 -1.14 -6.23 -22.72
C THR A 35 -1.75 -5.49 -23.91
N ASN A 36 -0.96 -4.67 -24.60
CA ASN A 36 -1.45 -3.92 -25.75
C ASN A 36 -1.79 -4.89 -26.91
N ARG A 37 -2.98 -4.72 -27.51
CA ARG A 37 -3.53 -5.56 -28.59
C ARG A 37 -2.60 -5.71 -29.80
N LEU A 38 -1.60 -4.83 -29.93
CA LEU A 38 -0.63 -4.84 -31.03
C LEU A 38 0.42 -5.95 -30.90
N TRP A 39 0.65 -6.52 -29.71
CA TRP A 39 1.70 -7.53 -29.47
C TRP A 39 1.18 -8.86 -28.90
N VAL A 40 0.00 -8.87 -28.27
CA VAL A 40 -0.57 -10.05 -27.59
C VAL A 40 -1.97 -10.31 -28.11
N ASP A 41 -2.20 -11.52 -28.62
CA ASP A 41 -3.49 -11.97 -29.13
C ASP A 41 -4.54 -12.01 -28.00
N GLU A 42 -5.79 -11.65 -28.31
CA GLU A 42 -6.90 -11.53 -27.34
C GLU A 42 -7.19 -12.85 -26.59
N SER A 43 -6.78 -13.98 -27.18
CA SER A 43 -6.87 -15.33 -26.62
C SER A 43 -5.69 -15.72 -25.71
N SER A 44 -4.65 -14.89 -25.64
CA SER A 44 -3.43 -15.20 -24.89
C SER A 44 -3.65 -15.02 -23.39
N GLY A 45 -3.26 -16.02 -22.59
CA GLY A 45 -3.35 -15.97 -21.13
C GLY A 45 -2.67 -14.73 -20.50
N LEU A 46 -1.64 -14.19 -21.15
CA LEU A 46 -0.98 -12.94 -20.76
C LEU A 46 -1.91 -11.71 -20.77
N TYR A 47 -2.82 -11.63 -21.74
CA TYR A 47 -3.82 -10.55 -21.81
C TYR A 47 -4.79 -10.65 -20.63
N LEU A 48 -5.30 -11.87 -20.37
CA LEU A 48 -6.24 -12.12 -19.28
C LEU A 48 -5.60 -11.88 -17.91
N VAL A 49 -4.36 -12.33 -17.72
CA VAL A 49 -3.59 -12.11 -16.48
C VAL A 49 -3.32 -10.62 -16.26
N GLY A 50 -2.87 -9.88 -17.28
CA GLY A 50 -2.63 -8.45 -17.14
C GLY A 50 -3.92 -7.65 -16.88
N LYS A 51 -5.05 -8.03 -17.49
CA LYS A 51 -6.38 -7.49 -17.18
C LYS A 51 -6.78 -7.78 -15.74
N PHE A 52 -6.58 -9.01 -15.27
CA PHE A 52 -6.93 -9.43 -13.91
C PHE A 52 -6.09 -8.69 -12.87
N VAL A 53 -4.78 -8.61 -13.07
CA VAL A 53 -3.84 -7.86 -12.22
C VAL A 53 -4.19 -6.37 -12.22
N SER A 54 -4.45 -5.77 -13.38
CA SER A 54 -4.86 -4.36 -13.47
C SER A 54 -6.18 -4.11 -12.72
N SER A 55 -7.16 -5.02 -12.80
CA SER A 55 -8.43 -4.90 -12.09
C SER A 55 -8.27 -5.03 -10.56
N MET A 56 -7.39 -5.94 -10.12
CA MET A 56 -7.02 -6.10 -8.70
C MET A 56 -6.33 -4.84 -8.16
N LEU A 57 -5.37 -4.30 -8.90
CA LEU A 57 -4.66 -3.07 -8.53
C LEU A 57 -5.60 -1.85 -8.53
N TRP A 58 -6.57 -1.80 -9.45
CA TRP A 58 -7.61 -0.77 -9.47
C TRP A 58 -8.54 -0.86 -8.25
N ALA A 59 -8.96 -2.06 -7.85
CA ALA A 59 -9.75 -2.26 -6.64
C ALA A 59 -8.97 -1.80 -5.39
N LEU A 60 -7.65 -2.01 -5.36
CA LEU A 60 -6.78 -1.51 -4.31
C LEU A 60 -6.74 0.03 -4.26
N MET A 61 -6.73 0.68 -5.43
CA MET A 61 -6.85 2.14 -5.54
C MET A 61 -8.22 2.65 -5.05
N ASN A 62 -9.29 1.92 -5.36
CA ASN A 62 -10.64 2.30 -4.93
C ASN A 62 -10.85 2.15 -3.41
N HIS A 63 -10.14 1.20 -2.79
CA HIS A 63 -10.15 0.97 -1.34
C HIS A 63 -8.92 1.55 -0.64
N LEU A 64 -8.45 2.72 -1.09
CA LEU A 64 -7.29 3.42 -0.55
C LEU A 64 -7.33 3.62 0.97
N GLY A 65 -8.52 3.79 1.54
CA GLY A 65 -8.73 3.90 2.98
C GLY A 65 -8.28 2.66 3.77
N PHE A 66 -8.35 1.47 3.17
CA PHE A 66 -7.87 0.23 3.77
C PHE A 66 -6.33 0.20 3.83
N LEU A 67 -5.65 0.57 2.73
CA LEU A 67 -4.19 0.69 2.70
C LEU A 67 -3.67 1.79 3.64
N PHE A 68 -4.42 2.88 3.77
CA PHE A 68 -4.11 3.94 4.73
C PHE A 68 -4.22 3.43 6.17
N CYS A 69 -5.30 2.74 6.50
CA CYS A 69 -5.49 2.12 7.81
C CYS A 69 -4.37 1.11 8.12
N LEU A 70 -4.00 0.26 7.16
CA LEU A 70 -2.93 -0.72 7.30
C LEU A 70 -1.55 -0.06 7.46
N GLY A 71 -1.28 0.99 6.68
CA GLY A 71 -0.03 1.76 6.73
C GLY A 71 0.13 2.52 8.05
N LEU A 72 -0.94 3.13 8.55
CA LEU A 72 -0.96 3.75 9.88
C LEU A 72 -0.78 2.72 10.99
N ALA A 73 -1.50 1.59 10.94
CA ALA A 73 -1.36 0.52 11.92
C ALA A 73 0.07 -0.03 11.97
N SER A 74 0.70 -0.27 10.82
CA SER A 74 2.11 -0.69 10.75
C SER A 74 3.09 0.40 11.22
N GLY A 75 2.82 1.66 10.91
CA GLY A 75 3.66 2.80 11.31
C GLY A 75 3.60 3.08 12.82
N LEU A 76 2.41 2.99 13.42
CA LEU A 76 2.20 3.17 14.87
C LEU A 76 2.61 1.94 15.70
N ALA A 77 2.53 0.73 15.13
CA ALA A 77 2.95 -0.50 15.81
C ALA A 77 4.46 -0.57 16.05
N LYS A 78 5.27 0.16 15.25
CA LYS A 78 6.71 0.35 15.52
C LYS A 78 6.94 1.34 16.65
N ASN A 79 6.55 0.94 17.86
CA ASN A 79 7.23 1.36 19.08
C ASN A 79 8.22 0.27 19.48
N PRO A 80 9.51 0.36 19.15
CA PRO A 80 10.55 -0.17 20.00
C PRO A 80 10.66 0.75 21.23
N GLN A 81 9.61 0.82 22.05
CA GLN A 81 9.75 1.27 23.43
C GLN A 81 9.86 0.00 24.27
N GLY A 82 11.07 -0.54 24.34
CA GLY A 82 11.45 -1.38 25.46
C GLY A 82 11.31 -0.56 26.75
N ARG A 83 10.14 -0.58 27.38
CA ARG A 83 9.90 -0.53 28.83
C ARG A 83 8.40 -0.48 29.14
N SER A 84 7.82 -1.66 29.24
CA SER A 84 6.99 -2.03 30.38
C SER A 84 6.90 -3.55 30.34
N GLY A 85 7.76 -4.18 31.15
CA GLY A 85 7.55 -5.59 31.47
C GLY A 85 6.15 -5.79 32.06
N PRO A 86 5.63 -7.02 32.07
CA PRO A 86 4.39 -7.31 32.79
C PRO A 86 4.58 -6.93 34.26
N SER A 87 3.93 -5.87 34.73
CA SER A 87 3.94 -5.43 36.13
C SER A 87 2.91 -6.19 36.99
N TRP A 88 2.58 -7.42 36.60
CA TRP A 88 1.90 -8.35 37.51
C TRP A 88 2.95 -8.96 38.46
N ARG A 89 3.46 -8.13 39.39
CA ARG A 89 3.88 -8.65 40.69
C ARG A 89 2.63 -8.65 41.59
N PRO A 90 2.30 -9.76 42.26
CA PRO A 90 1.39 -9.71 43.41
C PRO A 90 2.00 -8.88 44.55
#